data_AF-A0A820RL40-F1
#
_entry.id   AF-A0A820RL40-F1
#
_cell.length_a   1.000
_cell.length_b   1.000
_cell.length_c   1.000
_cell.angle_alpha   90.00
_cell.angle_beta   90.00
_cell.angle_gamma   90.00
#
_symmetry.space_group_name_H-M   'P 1'
#
loop_
_entity.id
_entity.type
_entity.pdbx_description
1 polymer ?
#
loop_
_entity_poly.entity_id
_entity_poly.type
_entity_poly.pdbx_seq_one_letter_code
_entity_poly.pdbx_strand_id
1 'polypeptide(L)'
;MSPVGSSFRTRCRMFPSLVNCCTLDWFSEWPREALLSVAHTSFEKYPWGKGEEFMIDALAQMSVEIHMSVSAKAKQLLSELRRYYYTTPTSYLELITLYIMMLNDKKK
;
A
#
# COMPACT_ATOMS: atom_id res chain seq x y z
N MET A 1 5.66 -16.96 -0.74
CA MET A 1 4.74 -17.49 -1.77
C MET A 1 3.42 -16.76 -1.63
N SER A 2 2.72 -16.44 -2.73
CA SER A 2 1.40 -15.80 -2.60
C SER A 2 0.38 -16.81 -2.06
N PRO A 3 -0.39 -16.48 -0.99
CA PRO A 3 -1.50 -17.32 -0.55
C PRO A 3 -2.68 -17.28 -1.52
N VAL A 4 -2.67 -16.36 -2.49
CA VAL A 4 -3.73 -16.22 -3.49
C VAL A 4 -3.60 -17.32 -4.55
N GLY A 5 -4.69 -18.05 -4.76
CA GLY A 5 -4.79 -19.12 -5.75
C GLY A 5 -4.49 -20.53 -5.20
N SER A 6 -4.50 -21.53 -6.09
CA SER A 6 -4.34 -22.94 -5.70
C SER A 6 -2.89 -23.42 -5.61
N SER A 7 -1.95 -22.70 -6.21
CA SER A 7 -0.55 -23.13 -6.35
C SER A 7 0.15 -23.36 -5.02
N PHE A 8 -0.01 -22.44 -4.06
CA PHE A 8 0.55 -22.57 -2.71
C PHE A 8 0.02 -23.83 -2.00
N ARG A 9 -1.31 -24.01 -2.02
CA ARG A 9 -1.97 -25.20 -1.44
C ARG A 9 -1.46 -26.50 -2.06
N THR A 10 -1.30 -26.56 -3.38
CA THR A 10 -0.77 -27.75 -4.06
C THR A 10 0.67 -28.04 -3.63
N ARG A 11 1.53 -27.02 -3.48
CA ARG A 11 2.91 -27.23 -3.01
C ARG A 11 2.98 -27.71 -1.56
N CYS A 12 2.17 -27.16 -0.66
CA CYS A 12 2.11 -27.64 0.73
C CYS A 12 1.69 -29.13 0.80
N ARG A 13 0.84 -29.60 -0.11
CA ARG A 13 0.46 -31.03 -0.19
C ARG A 13 1.56 -31.92 -0.76
N MET A 14 2.32 -31.43 -1.74
CA MET A 14 3.43 -32.17 -2.35
C MET A 14 4.66 -32.24 -1.42
N PHE A 15 4.87 -31.22 -0.59
CA PHE A 15 6.06 -31.07 0.26
C PHE A 15 5.66 -30.73 1.71
N PRO A 16 5.36 -31.73 2.56
CA PRO A 16 4.94 -31.50 3.95
C PRO A 16 5.97 -30.76 4.82
N SER A 17 7.26 -30.82 4.46
CA SER A 17 8.33 -30.08 5.15
C SER A 17 8.14 -28.56 5.10
N LEU A 18 7.43 -28.01 4.12
CA LEU A 18 7.13 -26.58 4.05
C LEU A 18 6.23 -26.10 5.19
N VAL A 19 5.47 -27.00 5.82
CA VAL A 19 4.61 -26.68 6.97
C VAL A 19 5.24 -27.19 8.27
N ASN A 20 5.91 -28.34 8.24
CA ASN A 20 6.46 -28.98 9.44
C ASN A 20 7.85 -28.46 9.84
N CYS A 21 8.64 -27.94 8.91
CA CYS A 21 10.04 -27.55 9.13
C CYS A 21 10.30 -26.07 8.86
N CYS A 22 9.26 -25.26 8.65
CA CYS A 22 9.37 -23.83 8.43
C CYS A 22 8.36 -23.08 9.31
N THR A 23 8.73 -21.87 9.75
CA THR A 23 7.82 -20.97 10.45
C THR A 23 7.00 -20.18 9.44
N LEU A 24 5.68 -20.15 9.64
CA LEU A 24 4.79 -19.33 8.83
C LEU A 24 4.76 -17.90 9.37
N ASP A 25 5.09 -16.96 8.52
CA ASP A 25 4.97 -15.52 8.78
C ASP A 25 3.89 -14.92 7.88
N TRP A 26 2.89 -14.27 8.49
CA TRP A 26 1.69 -13.78 7.81
C TRP A 26 1.77 -12.27 7.61
N PHE A 27 1.73 -11.85 6.34
CA PHE A 27 1.67 -10.43 5.99
C PHE A 27 0.22 -10.01 5.77
N SER A 28 -0.25 -9.12 6.65
CA SER A 28 -1.56 -8.50 6.53
C SER A 28 -1.49 -7.19 5.74
N GLU A 29 -2.65 -6.72 5.28
CA GLU A 29 -2.78 -5.37 4.73
C GLU A 29 -2.29 -4.33 5.75
N TRP A 30 -1.70 -3.24 5.27
CA TRP A 30 -1.22 -2.19 6.15
C TRP A 30 -2.41 -1.50 6.84
N PRO A 31 -2.39 -1.40 8.18
CA PRO A 31 -3.41 -0.67 8.89
C PRO A 31 -3.27 0.84 8.60
N ARG A 32 -4.32 1.58 8.91
CA ARG A 32 -4.40 3.03 8.70
C ARG A 32 -3.21 3.77 9.31
N GLU A 33 -2.80 3.36 10.50
CA GLU A 33 -1.71 3.95 11.27
C GLU A 33 -0.36 3.73 10.59
N ALA A 34 -0.15 2.55 10.00
CA ALA A 34 1.06 2.26 9.24
C ALA A 34 1.11 3.09 7.94
N LEU A 35 -0.02 3.21 7.22
CA LEU A 35 -0.11 4.05 6.03
C LEU A 35 0.20 5.52 6.36
N LEU A 36 -0.32 6.02 7.49
CA LEU A 36 -0.10 7.39 7.96
C LEU A 36 1.38 7.60 8.29
N SER A 37 1.98 6.72 9.08
CA SER A 37 3.40 6.80 9.46
C SER A 37 4.31 6.79 8.23
N VAL A 38 4.06 5.89 7.26
CA VAL A 38 4.85 5.81 6.03
C VAL A 38 4.71 7.09 5.20
N ALA A 39 3.50 7.63 5.05
CA ALA A 39 3.29 8.88 4.33
C ALA A 39 3.98 10.05 5.03
N HIS A 40 3.83 10.17 6.35
CA HIS A 40 4.46 11.22 7.13
C HIS A 40 5.98 11.21 6.95
N THR A 41 6.63 10.06 7.17
CA THR A 41 8.08 9.90 6.98
C THR A 41 8.52 10.14 5.53
N SER A 42 7.66 9.86 4.54
CA SER A 42 7.97 10.11 3.13
C SER A 42 7.90 11.59 2.79
N PHE A 43 6.89 12.30 3.29
CA PHE A 43 6.71 13.74 3.09
C PHE A 43 7.71 14.56 3.91
N GLU A 44 8.08 14.16 5.13
CA GLU A 44 9.13 14.84 5.91
C GLU A 44 10.50 14.86 5.20
N LYS A 45 10.80 13.82 4.42
CA LYS A 45 12.06 13.74 3.64
C LYS A 45 12.08 14.72 2.46
N TYR A 46 10.93 15.27 2.07
CA TYR A 46 10.86 16.25 1.00
C TYR A 46 11.32 17.63 1.49
N PRO A 47 12.18 18.37 0.74
CA PRO A 47 12.62 19.70 1.14
C PRO A 47 11.51 20.74 0.93
N TRP A 48 10.70 20.95 1.96
CA TRP A 48 9.62 21.95 1.96
C TRP A 48 10.15 23.40 1.96
N GLY A 49 9.36 24.32 1.41
CA GLY A 49 9.63 25.75 1.55
C GLY A 49 9.45 26.22 2.99
N LYS A 50 10.06 27.36 3.35
CA LYS A 50 9.90 27.95 4.69
C LYS A 50 8.42 28.16 5.01
N GLY A 51 7.95 27.52 6.08
CA GLY A 51 6.56 27.63 6.54
C GLY A 51 5.57 26.72 5.81
N GLU A 52 6.01 25.78 4.96
CA GLU A 52 5.11 24.80 4.31
C GLU A 52 4.97 23.47 5.07
N GLU A 53 5.76 23.27 6.14
CA GLU A 53 5.80 22.01 6.91
C GLU A 53 4.45 21.61 7.54
N PHE A 54 3.57 22.58 7.81
CA PHE A 54 2.22 22.30 8.31
C PHE A 54 1.37 21.47 7.34
N MET A 55 1.72 21.43 6.05
CA MET A 55 0.99 20.67 5.04
C MET A 55 1.28 19.17 5.10
N ILE A 56 2.37 18.74 5.76
CA ILE A 56 2.80 17.35 5.82
C ILE A 56 1.68 16.46 6.39
N ASP A 57 1.08 16.86 7.51
CA ASP A 57 0.03 16.10 8.18
C ASP A 57 -1.23 15.99 7.30
N ALA A 58 -1.65 17.10 6.70
CA ALA A 58 -2.79 17.12 5.79
C ALA A 58 -2.58 16.23 4.55
N LEU A 59 -1.38 16.25 3.96
CA LEU A 59 -1.02 15.43 2.80
C LEU A 59 -0.91 13.95 3.18
N ALA A 60 -0.35 13.64 4.35
CA ALA A 60 -0.29 12.29 4.87
C ALA A 60 -1.72 11.74 5.05
N GLN A 61 -2.59 12.46 5.76
CA GLN A 61 -3.98 12.04 5.95
C GLN A 61 -4.72 11.87 4.62
N MET A 62 -4.55 12.80 3.68
CA MET A 62 -5.16 12.69 2.35
C MET A 62 -4.68 11.44 1.60
N SER A 63 -3.39 11.13 1.63
CA SER A 63 -2.86 9.94 0.97
C SER A 63 -3.46 8.65 1.53
N VAL A 64 -3.63 8.57 2.86
CA VAL A 64 -4.29 7.44 3.52
C VAL A 64 -5.75 7.30 3.06
N GLU A 65 -6.52 8.40 3.07
CA GLU A 65 -7.92 8.37 2.64
C GLU A 65 -8.06 7.94 1.17
N ILE A 66 -7.19 8.44 0.29
CA ILE A 66 -7.17 8.02 -1.11
C ILE A 66 -6.95 6.52 -1.21
N HIS A 67 -5.92 5.98 -0.54
CA HIS A 67 -5.63 4.55 -0.59
C HIS A 67 -6.79 3.69 -0.06
N MET A 68 -7.35 4.05 1.09
CA MET A 68 -8.48 3.35 1.69
C MET A 68 -9.73 3.40 0.81
N SER A 69 -10.00 4.54 0.17
CA SER A 69 -11.12 4.69 -0.75
C SER A 69 -10.99 3.79 -1.98
N VAL A 70 -9.79 3.68 -2.56
CA VAL A 70 -9.50 2.80 -3.70
C VAL A 70 -9.64 1.34 -3.30
N SER A 71 -9.15 0.95 -2.12
CA SER A 71 -9.32 -0.41 -1.57
C SER A 71 -10.79 -0.78 -1.38
N ALA A 72 -11.63 0.15 -0.91
CA ALA A 72 -13.07 -0.05 -0.80
C ALA A 72 -13.72 -0.18 -2.19
N LYS A 73 -13.33 0.66 -3.15
CA LYS A 73 -13.84 0.60 -4.53
C LYS A 73 -13.40 -0.64 -5.28
N ALA A 74 -12.21 -1.18 -5.00
CA ALA A 74 -11.75 -2.46 -5.55
C ALA A 74 -12.66 -3.62 -5.13
N LYS A 75 -13.15 -3.62 -3.87
CA LYS A 75 -14.13 -4.59 -3.38
C LYS A 75 -15.47 -4.45 -4.10
N GLN A 76 -15.93 -3.22 -4.31
CA GLN A 76 -17.15 -2.94 -5.06
C GLN A 76 -17.05 -3.39 -6.53
N LEU A 77 -15.91 -3.12 -7.18
CA LEU A 77 -15.62 -3.54 -8.55
C LEU A 77 -15.69 -5.06 -8.69
N LEU A 78 -15.16 -5.80 -7.70
CA LEU A 78 -15.25 -7.25 -7.67
C LEU A 78 -16.70 -7.73 -7.52
N SER A 79 -17.51 -7.08 -6.68
CA SER A 79 -18.91 -7.49 -6.50
C SER A 79 -19.76 -7.25 -7.75
N GLU A 80 -19.52 -6.15 -8.46
CA GLU A 80 -20.34 -5.72 -9.59
C GLU A 80 -19.88 -6.35 -10.92
N LEU A 81 -18.58 -6.27 -11.22
CA LEU A 81 -18.03 -6.67 -12.52
C LEU A 81 -17.26 -7.99 -12.47
N ARG A 82 -17.16 -8.63 -11.29
CA ARG A 82 -16.38 -9.86 -11.09
C ARG A 82 -14.91 -9.71 -11.51
N ARG A 83 -14.39 -8.48 -11.48
CA ARG A 83 -13.00 -8.18 -11.85
C ARG A 83 -12.19 -7.86 -10.60
N TYR A 84 -11.08 -8.57 -10.44
CA TYR A 84 -10.14 -8.33 -9.35
C TYR A 84 -9.25 -7.11 -9.66
N TYR A 85 -9.13 -6.22 -8.68
CA TYR A 85 -8.11 -5.18 -8.62
C TYR A 85 -7.44 -5.27 -7.26
N TYR A 86 -6.11 -5.28 -7.24
CA TYR A 86 -5.33 -5.48 -6.03
C TYR A 86 -4.62 -4.19 -5.64
N THR A 87 -4.91 -3.71 -4.43
CA THR A 87 -4.18 -2.62 -3.80
C THR A 87 -3.00 -3.21 -3.03
N THR A 88 -1.80 -2.68 -3.27
CA THR A 88 -0.57 -3.16 -2.62
C THR A 88 0.16 -2.02 -1.92
N PRO A 89 0.96 -2.28 -0.88
CA PRO A 89 1.83 -1.26 -0.29
C PRO A 89 2.72 -0.56 -1.32
N THR A 90 3.18 -1.28 -2.34
CA THR A 90 3.96 -0.70 -3.45
C THR A 90 3.16 0.37 -4.21
N SER A 91 1.89 0.11 -4.55
CA SER A 91 1.04 1.10 -5.23
C SER A 91 0.82 2.37 -4.38
N TYR A 92 0.83 2.25 -3.05
CA TYR A 92 0.76 3.39 -2.14
C TYR A 92 2.05 4.22 -2.14
N LEU A 93 3.21 3.57 -2.12
CA LEU A 93 4.51 4.25 -2.24
C LEU A 93 4.66 4.95 -3.60
N GLU A 94 4.17 4.33 -4.66
CA GLU A 94 4.13 4.92 -6.01
C GLU A 94 3.25 6.17 -6.05
N LEU A 95 2.08 6.16 -5.40
CA LEU A 95 1.21 7.33 -5.27
C LEU A 95 1.97 8.53 -4.66
N ILE A 96 2.66 8.30 -3.53
CA ILE A 96 3.40 9.35 -2.83
C ILE A 96 4.56 9.86 -3.70
N THR A 97 5.31 8.93 -4.29
CA THR A 97 6.47 9.25 -5.15
C THR A 97 6.02 10.08 -6.35
N LEU A 98 4.93 9.67 -7.02
CA LEU A 98 4.37 10.36 -8.16
C LEU A 98 3.91 11.78 -7.78
N TYR A 99 3.27 11.94 -6.62
CA TYR A 99 2.88 13.26 -6.13
C TYR A 99 4.09 14.18 -5.96
N ILE A 100 5.16 13.71 -5.30
CA ILE A 100 6.39 14.49 -5.10
C ILE A 100 7.04 14.85 -6.44
N MET A 101 7.07 13.92 -7.40
CA MET A 101 7.59 14.17 -8.74
C MET A 101 6.80 15.28 -9.45
N MET A 102 5.46 15.22 -9.43
CA MET A 102 4.60 16.23 -10.04
C MET A 102 4.71 17.59 -9.32
N LEU A 103 4.86 17.59 -8.00
CA LEU A 103 5.06 18.81 -7.24
C LEU A 103 6.36 19.52 -7.64
N ASN A 104 7.44 18.76 -7.81
CA ASN A 104 8.73 19.30 -8.27
C ASN A 104 8.66 19.84 -9.69
N ASP A 105 7.94 19.16 -10.59
CA ASP A 105 7.76 19.60 -11.97
C ASP A 105 7.01 20.94 -12.04
N LYS A 106 5.97 21.11 -11.20
CA LYS A 106 5.19 22.35 -11.14
C LYS A 106 5.86 23.52 -10.41
N LYS A 107 6.84 23.24 -9.55
CA LYS A 107 7.62 24.26 -8.83
C LYS A 107 8.83 24.77 -9.63
N LYS A 108 9.19 24.10 -10.75
CA LYS A 108 10.16 24.60 -11.72
C LYS A 108 9.55 25.66 -12.63
#